data_AF-A0A2V6FCN5-F1
#
_entry.id   AF-A0A2V6FCN5-F1
#
_cell.length_a   1.000
_cell.length_b   1.000
_cell.length_c   1.000
_cell.angle_alpha   90.00
_cell.angle_beta   90.00
_cell.angle_gamma   90.00
#
_symmetry.space_group_name_H-M   'P 1'
#
loop_
_entity.id
_entity.type
_entity.pdbx_description
1 polymer ?
#
loop_
_entity_poly.entity_id
_entity_poly.type
_entity_poly.pdbx_seq_one_letter_code
_entity_poly.pdbx_strand_id
1 'polypeptide(L)'
;MKSILLSLFVVSGVIGSGEQFRTDINPALLYYRAFQIIPDLSQADRDYLFANEWRGQKLPGRFGELVDRYGNEFKLVRQAARATVPCDWGIDLSPGSATLLPQLARCKAVAQAARLRAMWDLQNDRPTDARDDLLAAFALARNSSQDGTLIAALVQMAMENILCAAVAENLYQFSPEILKQLVDGFDAAPPRGTVAACIPTEQTFFHDWLLRKIQELQKENPTDDARVMAGIRDLVTGMVGTEEGQTNQAQNDLWEKVNRAADGTSEGVVKLLRDMEPLYQRLAAIMAAPQREYEEPMKEFTAEIQKSANPLVVELFPAVQKCRPKEFGTLAVLDMVRAAVQYKLHGEPGLTGVNDPYGQGPFAFQRFVFEGVDRGFQLKSAYDGRGFHETLIFVEKDGPPFSVIGKNAGEALRK
;
A
#
# COMPACT_ATOMS: atom_id res chain seq x y z
N MET A 1 18.98 48.83 46.44
CA MET A 1 19.47 48.78 45.05
C MET A 1 20.99 48.56 45.06
N LYS A 2 21.44 47.31 44.91
CA LYS A 2 22.84 46.94 44.64
C LYS A 2 22.82 45.83 43.60
N SER A 3 23.52 46.07 42.51
CA SER A 3 23.50 45.33 41.25
C SER A 3 24.21 43.97 41.39
N ILE A 4 23.61 42.92 40.83
CA ILE A 4 24.17 41.57 40.73
C ILE A 4 24.70 41.38 39.30
N LEU A 5 25.99 41.07 39.19
CA LEU A 5 26.68 40.72 37.95
C LEU A 5 26.26 39.30 37.52
N LEU A 6 25.66 39.18 36.34
CA LEU A 6 25.31 37.92 35.69
C LEU A 6 26.45 37.52 34.73
N SER A 7 27.11 36.40 35.03
CA SER A 7 28.13 35.81 34.16
C SER A 7 27.46 34.97 33.07
N LEU A 8 27.62 35.36 31.80
CA LEU A 8 27.23 34.55 30.64
C LEU A 8 28.25 33.43 30.42
N PHE A 9 27.82 32.18 30.58
CA PHE A 9 28.49 31.01 30.00
C PHE A 9 28.05 30.85 28.55
N VAL A 10 29.00 31.04 27.62
CA VAL A 10 28.81 30.66 26.21
C VAL A 10 29.17 29.17 26.09
N VAL A 11 28.17 28.33 25.94
CA VAL A 11 28.36 26.91 25.57
C VAL A 11 28.61 26.86 24.06
N SER A 12 29.84 26.58 23.68
CA SER A 12 30.22 26.29 22.29
C SER A 12 29.66 24.92 21.90
N GLY A 13 28.58 24.91 21.12
CA GLY A 13 28.05 23.69 20.52
C GLY A 13 29.03 23.13 19.48
N VAL A 14 29.37 21.85 19.65
CA VAL A 14 30.07 21.06 18.64
C VAL A 14 29.09 20.85 17.48
N ILE A 15 29.29 21.59 16.39
CA ILE A 15 28.64 21.29 15.10
C ILE A 15 29.38 20.09 14.54
N GLY A 16 28.85 18.89 14.77
CA GLY A 16 29.22 17.73 13.96
C GLY A 16 28.92 18.03 12.51
N SER A 17 29.92 17.93 11.65
CA SER A 17 29.78 18.04 10.20
C SER A 17 28.97 16.84 9.67
N GLY A 18 27.65 16.87 9.88
CA GLY A 18 26.73 15.98 9.20
C GLY A 18 26.77 16.34 7.72
N GLU A 19 27.08 15.36 6.86
CA GLU A 19 26.95 15.53 5.41
C GLU A 19 25.57 16.13 5.09
N GLN A 20 25.57 17.32 4.49
CA GLN A 20 24.35 18.00 4.11
C GLN A 20 23.83 17.33 2.84
N PHE A 21 23.02 16.28 3.01
CA PHE A 21 22.35 15.62 1.89
C PHE A 21 21.43 16.59 1.18
N ARG A 22 21.46 16.58 -0.15
CA ARG A 22 20.48 17.29 -0.96
C ARG A 22 19.09 16.70 -0.74
N THR A 23 18.17 17.51 -0.20
CA THR A 23 16.76 17.15 0.01
C THR A 23 15.83 17.67 -1.08
N ASP A 24 16.37 18.45 -2.02
CA ASP A 24 15.67 19.07 -3.14
C ASP A 24 15.62 18.20 -4.41
N ILE A 25 16.11 16.96 -4.32
CA ILE A 25 16.09 15.99 -5.42
C ILE A 25 14.75 15.26 -5.39
N ASN A 26 14.09 15.15 -6.56
CA ASN A 26 12.90 14.31 -6.72
C ASN A 26 13.21 12.87 -6.22
N PRO A 27 12.51 12.37 -5.18
CA PRO A 27 12.81 11.08 -4.58
C PRO A 27 12.64 9.91 -5.57
N ALA A 28 11.75 10.00 -6.57
CA ALA A 28 11.60 8.96 -7.58
C ALA A 28 12.91 8.67 -8.34
N LEU A 29 13.73 9.70 -8.62
CA LEU A 29 15.02 9.51 -9.29
C LEU A 29 15.97 8.66 -8.43
N LEU A 30 15.97 8.87 -7.11
CA LEU A 30 16.78 8.10 -6.18
C LEU A 30 16.25 6.68 -6.03
N TYR A 31 14.93 6.49 -5.99
CA TYR A 31 14.32 5.15 -5.99
C TYR A 31 14.63 4.39 -7.29
N TYR A 32 14.54 5.02 -8.46
CA TYR A 32 14.92 4.36 -9.73
C TYR A 32 16.37 3.93 -9.74
N ARG A 33 17.29 4.76 -9.22
CA ARG A 33 18.70 4.36 -9.04
C ARG A 33 18.84 3.21 -8.07
N ALA A 34 18.07 3.19 -6.97
CA ALA A 34 18.03 2.08 -6.02
C ALA A 34 17.61 0.78 -6.73
N PHE A 35 16.56 0.82 -7.56
CA PHE A 35 16.06 -0.34 -8.30
C PHE A 35 17.07 -0.88 -9.34
N GLN A 36 17.95 -0.02 -9.86
CA GLN A 36 19.00 -0.43 -10.80
C GLN A 36 20.18 -1.12 -10.13
N ILE A 37 20.36 -0.94 -8.82
CA ILE A 37 21.47 -1.54 -8.05
C ILE A 37 21.00 -2.62 -7.08
N ILE A 38 19.77 -3.13 -7.28
CA ILE A 38 19.28 -4.34 -6.60
C ILE A 38 20.31 -5.46 -6.85
N PRO A 39 20.68 -6.24 -5.82
CA PRO A 39 21.64 -7.31 -6.00
C PRO A 39 21.13 -8.34 -7.00
N ASP A 40 22.01 -8.75 -7.91
CA ASP A 40 21.73 -9.85 -8.82
C ASP A 40 21.82 -11.18 -8.05
N LEU A 41 20.67 -11.68 -7.62
CA LEU A 41 20.54 -12.95 -6.93
C LEU A 41 20.14 -14.04 -7.92
N SER A 42 20.80 -15.20 -7.82
CA SER A 42 20.38 -16.42 -8.50
C SER A 42 18.95 -16.80 -8.09
N GLN A 43 18.22 -17.55 -8.92
CA GLN A 43 16.87 -18.00 -8.55
C GLN A 43 16.86 -18.76 -7.22
N ALA A 44 17.87 -19.62 -6.99
CA ALA A 44 18.01 -20.36 -5.73
C ALA A 44 18.23 -19.44 -4.52
N ASP A 45 18.99 -18.35 -4.66
CA ASP A 45 19.18 -17.38 -3.57
C ASP A 45 17.93 -16.53 -3.34
N ARG A 46 17.17 -16.21 -4.40
CA ARG A 46 15.87 -15.54 -4.29
C ARG A 46 14.85 -16.41 -3.57
N ASP A 47 14.71 -17.67 -3.99
CA ASP A 47 13.80 -18.62 -3.35
C ASP A 47 14.23 -18.85 -1.90
N TYR A 48 15.53 -18.95 -1.65
CA TYR A 48 16.06 -19.02 -0.31
C TYR A 48 15.60 -17.84 0.56
N LEU A 49 15.73 -16.60 0.10
CA LEU A 49 15.31 -15.44 0.89
C LEU A 49 13.79 -15.27 0.99
N PHE A 50 13.05 -15.45 -0.10
CA PHE A 50 11.67 -14.98 -0.22
C PHE A 50 10.62 -16.09 -0.25
N ALA A 51 10.99 -17.34 -0.51
CA ALA A 51 10.05 -18.48 -0.47
C ALA A 51 10.09 -19.25 0.86
N ASN A 52 11.17 -19.12 1.63
CA ASN A 52 11.26 -19.72 2.96
C ASN A 52 10.52 -18.89 4.02
N GLU A 53 9.96 -19.58 5.01
CA GLU A 53 9.50 -18.95 6.24
C GLU A 53 10.69 -18.72 7.17
N TRP A 54 10.98 -17.46 7.51
CA TRP A 54 12.11 -17.08 8.37
C TRP A 54 11.70 -16.68 9.78
N ARG A 55 10.41 -16.45 10.02
CA ARG A 55 9.90 -16.00 11.32
C ARG A 55 10.17 -17.02 12.41
N GLY A 56 10.49 -16.52 13.61
CA GLY A 56 10.71 -17.34 14.80
C GLY A 56 11.92 -18.26 14.71
N GLN A 57 12.79 -18.10 13.71
CA GLN A 57 13.98 -18.92 13.51
C GLN A 57 15.24 -18.09 13.72
N LYS A 58 16.30 -18.75 14.18
CA LYS A 58 17.64 -18.17 14.17
C LYS A 58 18.16 -18.13 12.73
N LEU A 59 18.38 -16.92 12.23
CA LEU A 59 18.82 -16.67 10.86
C LEU A 59 20.30 -17.10 10.70
N PRO A 60 20.60 -17.98 9.73
CA PRO A 60 21.97 -18.46 9.49
C PRO A 60 22.85 -17.39 8.81
N GLY A 61 24.17 -17.55 8.87
CA GLY A 61 25.13 -16.61 8.25
C GLY A 61 24.87 -16.35 6.77
N ARG A 62 24.50 -17.39 5.99
CA ARG A 62 24.11 -17.25 4.58
C ARG A 62 22.94 -16.28 4.37
N PHE A 63 22.00 -16.21 5.30
CA PHE A 63 20.91 -15.22 5.23
C PHE A 63 21.48 -13.81 5.26
N GLY A 64 22.34 -13.53 6.26
CA GLY A 64 23.08 -12.27 6.40
C GLY A 64 23.84 -11.89 5.13
N GLU A 65 24.66 -12.80 4.62
CA GLU A 65 25.46 -12.60 3.40
C GLU A 65 24.62 -12.17 2.19
N LEU A 66 23.37 -12.66 2.08
CA LEU A 66 22.47 -12.32 0.98
C LEU A 66 21.74 -11.00 1.23
N VAL A 67 21.21 -10.77 2.44
CA VAL A 67 20.50 -9.51 2.77
C VAL A 67 21.44 -8.31 2.83
N ASP A 68 22.72 -8.50 3.19
CA ASP A 68 23.71 -7.43 3.23
C ASP A 68 24.03 -6.88 1.83
N ARG A 69 23.82 -7.67 0.76
CA ARG A 69 23.98 -7.20 -0.62
C ARG A 69 23.01 -6.10 -1.02
N TYR A 70 21.89 -5.97 -0.31
CA TYR A 70 20.92 -4.89 -0.49
C TYR A 70 21.38 -3.56 0.11
N GLY A 71 22.53 -3.50 0.80
CA GLY A 71 22.98 -2.31 1.51
C GLY A 71 23.12 -1.06 0.63
N ASN A 72 23.57 -1.19 -0.62
CA ASN A 72 23.67 -0.03 -1.52
C ASN A 72 22.30 0.46 -2.00
N GLU A 73 21.35 -0.44 -2.27
CA GLU A 73 19.97 -0.07 -2.56
C GLU A 73 19.38 0.74 -1.39
N PHE A 74 19.50 0.23 -0.16
CA PHE A 74 18.93 0.89 1.01
C PHE A 74 19.60 2.22 1.36
N LYS A 75 20.88 2.44 1.02
CA LYS A 75 21.48 3.78 1.09
C LYS A 75 20.71 4.80 0.24
N LEU A 76 20.33 4.44 -0.98
CA LEU A 76 19.56 5.30 -1.87
C LEU A 76 18.10 5.45 -1.42
N VAL A 77 17.47 4.36 -0.95
CA VAL A 77 16.09 4.42 -0.41
C VAL A 77 16.03 5.33 0.83
N ARG A 78 17.00 5.21 1.76
CA ARG A 78 17.13 6.10 2.93
C ARG A 78 17.39 7.55 2.53
N GLN A 79 18.20 7.79 1.49
CA GLN A 79 18.43 9.14 0.97
C GLN A 79 17.14 9.73 0.37
N ALA A 80 16.42 8.95 -0.43
CA ALA A 80 15.16 9.37 -1.05
C ALA A 80 14.09 9.71 0.00
N ALA A 81 14.00 8.93 1.08
CA ALA A 81 13.06 9.16 2.17
C ALA A 81 13.26 10.51 2.91
N ARG A 82 14.42 11.17 2.72
CA ARG A 82 14.73 12.49 3.29
C ARG A 82 14.40 13.66 2.35
N ALA A 83 13.93 13.38 1.13
CA ALA A 83 13.55 14.43 0.19
C ALA A 83 12.39 15.27 0.74
N THR A 84 12.42 16.57 0.48
CA THR A 84 11.40 17.54 0.90
C THR A 84 10.58 18.07 -0.28
N VAL A 85 10.83 17.55 -1.48
CA VAL A 85 10.07 17.86 -2.70
C VAL A 85 9.09 16.73 -3.03
N PRO A 86 8.00 17.00 -3.76
CA PRO A 86 7.07 15.95 -4.18
C PRO A 86 7.75 14.82 -4.95
N CYS A 87 7.29 13.59 -4.72
CA CYS A 87 7.71 12.43 -5.52
C CYS A 87 6.97 12.43 -6.84
N ASP A 88 7.71 12.63 -7.93
CA ASP A 88 7.17 12.57 -9.29
C ASP A 88 7.83 11.41 -10.05
N TRP A 89 7.05 10.37 -10.35
CA TRP A 89 7.54 9.19 -11.06
C TRP A 89 7.79 9.43 -12.55
N GLY A 90 7.38 10.58 -13.10
CA GLY A 90 7.55 10.89 -14.53
C GLY A 90 6.75 9.96 -15.45
N ILE A 91 5.61 9.47 -14.97
CA ILE A 91 4.76 8.51 -15.69
C ILE A 91 3.86 9.28 -16.64
N ASP A 92 3.95 8.94 -17.93
CA ASP A 92 2.97 9.41 -18.92
C ASP A 92 1.70 8.55 -18.81
N LEU A 93 0.63 9.16 -18.31
CA LEU A 93 -0.70 8.54 -18.20
C LEU A 93 -1.52 8.67 -19.50
N SER A 94 -1.00 9.32 -20.54
CA SER A 94 -1.69 9.48 -21.83
C SER A 94 -2.07 8.17 -22.54
N PRO A 95 -1.34 7.04 -22.36
CA PRO A 95 -1.76 5.74 -22.85
C PRO A 95 -2.98 5.15 -22.14
N GLY A 96 -3.51 5.81 -21.10
CA GLY A 96 -4.68 5.34 -20.34
C GLY A 96 -4.44 3.97 -19.74
N SER A 97 -5.43 3.08 -19.78
CA SER A 97 -5.37 1.71 -19.23
C SER A 97 -4.19 0.86 -19.71
N ALA A 98 -3.55 1.19 -20.83
CA ALA A 98 -2.34 0.53 -21.32
C ALA A 98 -1.03 1.02 -20.67
N THR A 99 -1.10 2.01 -19.77
CA THR A 99 0.09 2.57 -19.11
C THR A 99 0.76 1.52 -18.23
N LEU A 100 2.05 1.32 -18.45
CA LEU A 100 2.86 0.42 -17.64
C LEU A 100 3.33 1.12 -16.36
N LEU A 101 3.18 0.44 -15.22
CA LEU A 101 3.58 0.92 -13.90
C LEU A 101 4.67 0.02 -13.29
N PRO A 102 5.83 -0.16 -13.95
CA PRO A 102 6.85 -1.14 -13.57
C PRO A 102 7.48 -0.86 -12.20
N GLN A 103 7.40 0.39 -11.72
CA GLN A 103 7.92 0.80 -10.41
C GLN A 103 7.20 0.11 -9.27
N LEU A 104 5.90 -0.20 -9.38
CA LEU A 104 5.10 -0.68 -8.26
C LEU A 104 5.57 -2.04 -7.73
N ALA A 105 5.91 -2.97 -8.63
CA ALA A 105 6.48 -4.26 -8.24
C ALA A 105 7.84 -4.10 -7.53
N ARG A 106 8.65 -3.12 -7.97
CA ARG A 106 9.94 -2.80 -7.35
C ARG A 106 9.77 -2.17 -5.98
N CYS A 107 8.83 -1.24 -5.82
CA CYS A 107 8.48 -0.66 -4.52
C CYS A 107 8.10 -1.77 -3.52
N LYS A 108 7.21 -2.69 -3.91
CA LYS A 108 6.81 -3.81 -3.07
C LYS A 108 7.98 -4.73 -2.72
N ALA A 109 8.90 -4.97 -3.66
CA ALA A 109 10.11 -5.76 -3.41
C ALA A 109 11.01 -5.11 -2.35
N VAL A 110 11.13 -3.77 -2.34
CA VAL A 110 11.87 -3.05 -1.29
C VAL A 110 11.22 -3.25 0.08
N ALA A 111 9.89 -3.20 0.21
CA ALA A 111 9.23 -3.46 1.50
C ALA A 111 9.49 -4.89 2.01
N GLN A 112 9.49 -5.88 1.10
CA GLN A 112 9.85 -7.26 1.45
C GLN A 112 11.31 -7.38 1.89
N ALA A 113 12.24 -6.75 1.16
CA ALA A 113 13.65 -6.72 1.53
C ALA A 113 13.87 -6.00 2.88
N ALA A 114 13.16 -4.90 3.14
CA ALA A 114 13.24 -4.16 4.40
C ALA A 114 12.84 -5.03 5.60
N ARG A 115 11.78 -5.84 5.45
CA ARG A 115 11.37 -6.81 6.47
C ARG A 115 12.48 -7.83 6.77
N LEU A 116 13.09 -8.43 5.75
CA LEU A 116 14.18 -9.39 5.93
C LEU A 116 15.42 -8.75 6.56
N ARG A 117 15.77 -7.53 6.12
CA ARG A 117 16.89 -6.75 6.68
C ARG A 117 16.65 -6.39 8.14
N ALA A 118 15.43 -5.94 8.49
CA ALA A 118 15.09 -5.65 9.88
C ALA A 118 15.24 -6.88 10.79
N MET A 119 14.79 -8.07 10.34
CA MET A 119 14.99 -9.31 11.09
C MET A 119 16.48 -9.63 11.30
N TRP A 120 17.30 -9.47 10.26
CA TRP A 120 18.75 -9.68 10.36
C TRP A 120 19.43 -8.68 11.30
N ASP A 121 19.11 -7.40 11.16
CA ASP A 121 19.71 -6.33 11.95
C ASP A 121 19.34 -6.47 13.42
N LEU A 122 18.09 -6.82 13.74
CA LEU A 122 17.66 -7.06 15.13
C LEU A 122 18.36 -8.27 15.76
N GLN A 123 18.49 -9.39 15.03
CA GLN A 123 19.22 -10.56 15.53
C GLN A 123 20.69 -10.26 15.85
N ASN A 124 21.27 -9.25 15.21
CA ASN A 124 22.68 -8.87 15.36
C ASN A 124 22.85 -7.57 16.16
N ASP A 125 21.90 -7.23 17.04
CA ASP A 125 21.96 -6.08 17.94
C ASP A 125 22.13 -4.73 17.21
N ARG A 126 21.53 -4.58 16.02
CA ARG A 126 21.49 -3.34 15.21
C ARG A 126 20.08 -2.76 15.06
N PRO A 127 19.35 -2.47 16.15
CA PRO A 127 17.97 -1.99 16.06
C PRO A 127 17.81 -0.64 15.36
N THR A 128 18.86 0.21 15.35
CA THR A 128 18.88 1.49 14.62
C THR A 128 18.86 1.28 13.11
N ASP A 129 19.57 0.29 12.59
CA ASP A 129 19.58 -0.02 11.16
C ASP A 129 18.24 -0.60 10.72
N ALA A 130 17.66 -1.51 11.52
CA ALA A 130 16.32 -2.03 11.30
C ALA A 130 15.27 -0.90 11.24
N ARG A 131 15.34 0.04 12.20
CA ARG A 131 14.46 1.22 12.22
C ARG A 131 14.59 2.04 10.95
N ASP A 132 15.82 2.38 10.55
CA ASP A 132 16.05 3.25 9.40
C ASP A 132 15.60 2.62 8.08
N ASP A 133 15.79 1.30 7.91
CA ASP A 133 15.29 0.57 6.73
C ASP A 133 13.77 0.50 6.69
N LEU A 134 13.12 0.22 7.83
CA LEU A 134 11.65 0.20 7.92
C LEU A 134 11.04 1.57 7.62
N LEU A 135 11.59 2.65 8.19
CA LEU A 135 11.12 4.02 7.94
C LEU A 135 11.33 4.44 6.48
N ALA A 136 12.49 4.13 5.90
CA ALA A 136 12.76 4.48 4.51
C ALA A 136 11.85 3.73 3.53
N ALA A 137 11.61 2.43 3.78
CA ALA A 137 10.67 1.65 3.00
C ALA A 137 9.21 2.11 3.18
N PHE A 138 8.85 2.59 4.37
CA PHE A 138 7.53 3.17 4.64
C PHE A 138 7.32 4.48 3.88
N ALA A 139 8.34 5.35 3.85
CA ALA A 139 8.30 6.56 3.03
C ALA A 139 8.16 6.23 1.53
N LEU A 140 8.87 5.19 1.04
CA LEU A 140 8.69 4.69 -0.33
C LEU A 140 7.26 4.18 -0.57
N ALA A 141 6.64 3.48 0.39
CA ALA A 141 5.24 3.05 0.27
C ALA A 141 4.31 4.24 0.03
N ARG A 142 4.46 5.32 0.81
CA ARG A 142 3.66 6.54 0.64
C ARG A 142 3.95 7.23 -0.70
N ASN A 143 5.22 7.29 -1.09
CA ASN A 143 5.64 7.87 -2.35
C ASN A 143 5.18 7.06 -3.57
N SER A 144 4.99 5.74 -3.44
CA SER A 144 4.59 4.90 -4.58
C SER A 144 3.19 5.22 -5.10
N SER A 145 2.31 5.80 -4.28
CA SER A 145 0.93 6.14 -4.66
C SER A 145 0.75 7.57 -5.19
N GLN A 146 1.82 8.35 -5.29
CA GLN A 146 1.73 9.77 -5.68
C GLN A 146 1.36 9.97 -7.15
N ASP A 147 1.41 8.93 -7.98
CA ASP A 147 0.85 8.95 -9.35
C ASP A 147 -0.68 8.99 -9.37
N GLY A 148 -1.34 8.80 -8.23
CA GLY A 148 -2.79 8.88 -8.08
C GLY A 148 -3.54 7.68 -8.66
N THR A 149 -2.87 6.66 -9.18
CA THR A 149 -3.55 5.47 -9.71
C THR A 149 -4.04 4.56 -8.58
N LEU A 150 -5.17 3.90 -8.79
CA LEU A 150 -5.78 3.04 -7.77
C LEU A 150 -4.89 1.85 -7.42
N ILE A 151 -4.22 1.25 -8.41
CA ILE A 151 -3.28 0.15 -8.19
C ILE A 151 -2.07 0.58 -7.37
N ALA A 152 -1.57 1.81 -7.54
CA ALA A 152 -0.47 2.33 -6.74
C ALA A 152 -0.87 2.54 -5.27
N ALA A 153 -2.09 3.01 -5.00
CA ALA A 153 -2.64 3.08 -3.65
C ALA A 153 -2.80 1.69 -2.99
N LEU A 154 -3.21 0.67 -3.75
CA LEU A 154 -3.26 -0.72 -3.25
C LEU A 154 -1.87 -1.28 -2.93
N VAL A 155 -0.87 -0.94 -3.75
CA VAL A 155 0.53 -1.35 -3.50
C VAL A 155 1.09 -0.67 -2.26
N GLN A 156 0.84 0.63 -2.09
CA GLN A 156 1.13 1.35 -0.84
C GLN A 156 0.53 0.61 0.37
N MET A 157 -0.76 0.27 0.32
CA MET A 157 -1.44 -0.44 1.42
C MET A 157 -0.79 -1.81 1.71
N ALA A 158 -0.41 -2.55 0.67
CA ALA A 158 0.27 -3.83 0.83
C ALA A 158 1.62 -3.65 1.51
N MET A 159 2.40 -2.64 1.12
CA MET A 159 3.70 -2.31 1.70
C MET A 159 3.56 -1.89 3.17
N GLU A 160 2.61 -1.02 3.50
CA GLU A 160 2.33 -0.62 4.88
C GLU A 160 2.01 -1.83 5.77
N ASN A 161 1.15 -2.73 5.31
CA ASN A 161 0.84 -3.97 6.06
C ASN A 161 2.08 -4.87 6.25
N ILE A 162 2.95 -5.00 5.23
CA ILE A 162 4.22 -5.76 5.36
C ILE A 162 5.10 -5.16 6.45
N LEU A 163 5.25 -3.83 6.46
CA LEU A 163 6.12 -3.12 7.39
C LEU A 163 5.53 -3.12 8.82
N CYS A 164 4.22 -2.92 8.97
CA CYS A 164 3.54 -3.05 10.26
C CYS A 164 3.63 -4.48 10.82
N ALA A 165 3.46 -5.50 9.96
CA ALA A 165 3.65 -6.88 10.36
C ALA A 165 5.10 -7.15 10.80
N ALA A 166 6.10 -6.59 10.10
CA ALA A 166 7.50 -6.71 10.50
C ALA A 166 7.76 -6.10 11.89
N VAL A 167 7.16 -4.94 12.21
CA VAL A 167 7.22 -4.35 13.55
C VAL A 167 6.55 -5.24 14.59
N ALA A 168 5.36 -5.76 14.30
CA ALA A 168 4.60 -6.61 15.22
C ALA A 168 5.30 -7.95 15.49
N GLU A 169 5.86 -8.58 14.46
CA GLU A 169 6.62 -9.84 14.53
C GLU A 169 7.87 -9.73 15.39
N ASN A 170 8.48 -8.53 15.46
CA ASN A 170 9.75 -8.32 16.14
C ASN A 170 9.63 -7.34 17.32
N LEU A 171 8.42 -7.11 17.84
CA LEU A 171 8.18 -6.07 18.86
C LEU A 171 9.09 -6.23 20.09
N TYR A 172 9.34 -7.47 20.52
CA TYR A 172 10.24 -7.80 21.65
C TYR A 172 11.71 -7.42 21.47
N GLN A 173 12.17 -7.26 20.22
CA GLN A 173 13.57 -6.95 19.91
C GLN A 173 13.82 -5.43 19.83
N PHE A 174 12.76 -4.62 19.76
CA PHE A 174 12.89 -3.17 19.76
C PHE A 174 12.84 -2.60 21.17
N SER A 175 13.69 -1.61 21.44
CA SER A 175 13.55 -0.82 22.66
C SER A 175 12.33 0.10 22.58
N PRO A 176 11.77 0.52 23.73
CA PRO A 176 10.73 1.55 23.79
C PRO A 176 11.02 2.80 22.95
N GLU A 177 12.27 3.28 22.96
CA GLU A 177 12.71 4.47 22.23
C GLU A 177 12.68 4.25 20.71
N ILE A 178 13.16 3.09 20.24
CA ILE A 178 13.12 2.74 18.81
C ILE A 178 11.67 2.59 18.34
N LEU A 179 10.81 1.96 19.14
CA LEU A 179 9.38 1.85 18.85
C LEU A 179 8.70 3.21 18.73
N LYS A 180 9.02 4.15 19.63
CA LYS A 180 8.53 5.53 19.53
C LYS A 180 8.99 6.18 18.24
N GLN A 181 10.27 6.06 17.88
CA GLN A 181 10.82 6.64 16.65
C GLN A 181 10.20 6.04 15.38
N LEU A 182 9.86 4.74 15.40
CA LEU A 182 9.13 4.11 14.30
C LEU A 182 7.75 4.76 14.10
N VAL A 183 6.97 4.94 15.19
CA VAL A 183 5.66 5.59 15.11
C VAL A 183 5.78 7.06 14.69
N ASP A 184 6.68 7.82 15.32
CA ASP A 184 6.94 9.22 14.94
C ASP A 184 7.32 9.33 13.46
N GLY A 185 8.13 8.39 12.96
CA GLY A 185 8.55 8.35 11.55
C GLY A 185 7.43 7.93 10.59
N PHE A 186 6.52 7.04 11.00
CA PHE A 186 5.32 6.71 10.21
C PHE A 186 4.36 7.90 10.12
N ASP A 187 4.25 8.69 11.19
CA ASP A 187 3.44 9.91 11.24
C ASP A 187 4.06 11.05 10.41
N ALA A 188 5.39 11.14 10.38
CA ALA A 188 6.14 12.13 9.60
C ALA A 188 6.38 11.72 8.13
N ALA A 189 5.98 10.51 7.73
CA ALA A 189 6.14 10.02 6.36
C ALA A 189 5.38 10.89 5.35
N PRO A 190 5.71 10.82 4.03
CA PRO A 190 4.96 11.54 3.01
C PRO A 190 3.45 11.28 3.08
N PRO A 191 2.61 12.22 2.61
CA PRO A 191 1.17 12.06 2.64
C PRO A 191 0.72 10.75 1.99
N ARG A 192 -0.19 10.06 2.66
CA ARG A 192 -0.77 8.81 2.18
C ARG A 192 -1.69 9.06 0.98
N GLY A 193 -1.47 8.36 -0.13
CA GLY A 193 -2.46 8.30 -1.21
C GLY A 193 -3.74 7.61 -0.74
N THR A 194 -4.90 8.12 -1.13
CA THR A 194 -6.21 7.58 -0.70
C THR A 194 -7.02 7.04 -1.87
N VAL A 195 -7.90 6.07 -1.63
CA VAL A 195 -8.78 5.54 -2.69
C VAL A 195 -9.65 6.64 -3.29
N ALA A 196 -10.14 7.55 -2.44
CA ALA A 196 -10.92 8.71 -2.88
C ALA A 196 -10.13 9.60 -3.85
N ALA A 197 -8.87 9.91 -3.53
CA ALA A 197 -8.01 10.73 -4.37
C ALA A 197 -7.65 10.05 -5.70
N CYS A 198 -7.77 8.71 -5.78
CA CYS A 198 -7.53 7.97 -7.01
C CYS A 198 -8.71 8.00 -8.00
N ILE A 199 -9.93 8.32 -7.56
CA ILE A 199 -11.12 8.23 -8.43
C ILE A 199 -11.04 9.18 -9.64
N PRO A 200 -10.61 10.46 -9.51
CA PRO A 200 -10.44 11.33 -10.68
C PRO A 200 -9.41 10.79 -11.67
N THR A 201 -8.28 10.28 -11.18
CA THR A 201 -7.25 9.66 -12.03
C THR A 201 -7.83 8.45 -12.74
N GLU A 202 -8.56 7.57 -12.04
CA GLU A 202 -9.20 6.39 -12.64
C GLU A 202 -10.19 6.79 -13.75
N GLN A 203 -11.00 7.82 -13.52
CA GLN A 203 -11.93 8.35 -14.51
C GLN A 203 -11.18 8.86 -15.75
N THR A 204 -10.13 9.67 -15.58
CA THR A 204 -9.35 10.19 -16.71
C THR A 204 -8.57 9.10 -17.45
N PHE A 205 -7.98 8.19 -16.69
CA PHE A 205 -7.11 7.11 -17.18
C PHE A 205 -7.88 6.03 -17.93
N PHE A 206 -9.11 5.76 -17.52
CA PHE A 206 -9.95 4.74 -18.12
C PHE A 206 -11.05 5.35 -19.00
N HIS A 207 -12.02 6.02 -18.38
CA HIS A 207 -13.24 6.47 -19.04
C HIS A 207 -12.98 7.52 -20.11
N ASP A 208 -12.30 8.61 -19.74
CA ASP A 208 -12.06 9.74 -20.67
C ASP A 208 -11.10 9.34 -21.79
N TRP A 209 -10.11 8.50 -21.47
CA TRP A 209 -9.18 7.95 -22.45
C TRP A 209 -9.91 7.08 -23.48
N LEU A 210 -10.74 6.14 -23.04
CA LEU A 210 -11.46 5.24 -23.94
C LEU A 210 -12.42 6.01 -24.83
N LEU A 211 -13.18 6.94 -24.25
CA LEU A 211 -14.08 7.81 -24.99
C LEU A 211 -13.35 8.60 -26.07
N ARG A 212 -12.18 9.17 -25.75
CA ARG A 212 -11.34 9.90 -26.72
C ARG A 212 -10.84 9.00 -27.84
N LYS A 213 -10.39 7.79 -27.52
CA LYS A 213 -9.91 6.81 -28.52
C LYS A 213 -11.01 6.39 -29.49
N ILE A 214 -12.23 6.18 -29.00
CA ILE A 214 -13.38 5.89 -29.86
C ILE A 214 -13.69 7.08 -30.78
N GLN A 215 -13.66 8.30 -30.25
CA GLN A 215 -13.90 9.51 -31.05
C GLN A 215 -12.82 9.74 -32.11
N GLU A 216 -11.56 9.41 -31.82
CA GLU A 216 -10.46 9.41 -32.79
C GLU A 216 -10.75 8.40 -33.92
N LEU A 217 -11.12 7.16 -33.59
CA LEU A 217 -11.49 6.14 -34.57
C LEU A 217 -12.67 6.58 -35.45
N GLN A 218 -13.71 7.18 -34.87
CA GLN A 218 -14.86 7.72 -35.61
C GLN A 218 -14.46 8.82 -36.58
N LYS A 219 -13.54 9.72 -36.18
CA LYS A 219 -13.04 10.81 -37.05
C LYS A 219 -12.20 10.28 -38.20
N GLU A 220 -11.39 9.24 -37.95
CA GLU A 220 -10.56 8.61 -38.97
C GLU A 220 -11.39 7.77 -39.96
N ASN A 221 -12.56 7.28 -39.55
CA ASN A 221 -13.41 6.37 -40.32
C ASN A 221 -14.88 6.84 -40.36
N PRO A 222 -15.18 8.06 -40.89
CA PRO A 222 -16.47 8.72 -40.73
C PRO A 222 -17.65 8.00 -41.42
N THR A 223 -17.39 7.06 -42.32
CA THR A 223 -18.42 6.29 -43.06
C THR A 223 -18.29 4.78 -42.88
N ASP A 224 -17.41 4.31 -42.00
CA ASP A 224 -17.12 2.88 -41.82
C ASP A 224 -17.20 2.49 -40.33
N ASP A 225 -18.43 2.45 -39.82
CA ASP A 225 -18.71 2.10 -38.42
C ASP A 225 -18.24 0.69 -38.07
N ALA A 226 -18.23 -0.24 -39.04
CA ALA A 226 -17.73 -1.59 -38.84
C ALA A 226 -16.23 -1.59 -38.49
N ARG A 227 -15.44 -0.76 -39.18
CA ARG A 227 -14.02 -0.57 -38.85
C ARG A 227 -13.83 0.12 -37.51
N VAL A 228 -14.66 1.11 -37.18
CA VAL A 228 -14.65 1.73 -35.84
C VAL A 228 -14.90 0.68 -34.78
N MET A 229 -16.00 -0.09 -34.89
CA MET A 229 -16.38 -1.13 -33.95
C MET A 229 -15.32 -2.23 -33.78
N ALA A 230 -14.62 -2.61 -34.85
CA ALA A 230 -13.46 -3.51 -34.75
C ALA A 230 -12.33 -2.90 -33.88
N GLY A 231 -12.02 -1.62 -34.07
CA GLY A 231 -11.07 -0.91 -33.20
C GLY A 231 -11.54 -0.79 -31.75
N ILE A 232 -12.83 -0.54 -31.51
CA ILE A 232 -13.40 -0.53 -30.15
C ILE A 232 -13.25 -1.91 -29.51
N ARG A 233 -13.54 -2.99 -30.25
CA ARG A 233 -13.36 -4.36 -29.76
C ARG A 233 -11.95 -4.60 -29.28
N ASP A 234 -10.95 -4.20 -30.05
CA ASP A 234 -9.54 -4.38 -29.71
C ASP A 234 -9.19 -3.61 -28.43
N LEU A 235 -9.67 -2.37 -28.30
CA LEU A 235 -9.51 -1.57 -27.09
C LEU A 235 -10.15 -2.26 -25.87
N VAL A 236 -11.44 -2.63 -25.95
CA VAL A 236 -12.23 -3.28 -24.88
C VAL A 236 -11.61 -4.61 -24.45
N THR A 237 -11.18 -5.42 -25.42
CA THR A 237 -10.56 -6.73 -25.17
C THR A 237 -9.22 -6.57 -24.48
N GLY A 238 -8.44 -5.56 -24.84
CA GLY A 238 -7.16 -5.23 -24.20
C GLY A 238 -7.27 -4.74 -22.75
N MET A 239 -8.46 -4.33 -22.30
CA MET A 239 -8.69 -3.77 -20.95
C MET A 239 -9.00 -4.81 -19.88
N VAL A 240 -9.52 -5.98 -20.24
CA VAL A 240 -9.79 -7.04 -19.27
C VAL A 240 -8.50 -7.81 -19.06
N GLY A 241 -7.82 -7.59 -17.94
CA GLY A 241 -6.61 -8.33 -17.58
C GLY A 241 -6.89 -9.84 -17.53
N THR A 242 -6.02 -10.64 -18.11
CA THR A 242 -5.93 -12.06 -17.77
C THR A 242 -5.30 -12.15 -16.38
N GLU A 243 -5.97 -12.74 -15.40
CA GLU A 243 -5.22 -13.32 -14.28
C GLU A 243 -4.16 -14.27 -14.88
N GLU A 244 -2.95 -14.32 -14.30
CA GLU A 244 -1.90 -15.23 -14.76
C GLU A 244 -2.47 -16.65 -14.92
N GLY A 245 -2.64 -17.07 -16.18
CA GLY A 245 -3.08 -18.42 -16.53
C GLY A 245 -4.60 -18.65 -16.77
N GLN A 246 -5.46 -17.63 -16.80
CA GLN A 246 -6.89 -17.81 -17.17
C GLN A 246 -7.25 -17.22 -18.56
N THR A 247 -8.02 -18.00 -19.32
CA THR A 247 -8.25 -17.92 -20.78
C THR A 247 -9.13 -16.76 -21.29
N ASN A 248 -8.91 -16.40 -22.57
CA ASN A 248 -9.60 -15.44 -23.47
C ASN A 248 -11.15 -15.45 -23.52
N GLN A 249 -11.86 -16.24 -22.73
CA GLN A 249 -13.32 -16.42 -22.86
C GLN A 249 -14.12 -15.28 -22.20
N ALA A 250 -13.74 -14.84 -21.00
CA ALA A 250 -14.38 -13.72 -20.30
C ALA A 250 -14.25 -12.38 -21.06
N GLN A 251 -13.13 -12.20 -21.77
CA GLN A 251 -12.89 -11.06 -22.67
C GLN A 251 -13.86 -11.02 -23.85
N ASN A 252 -14.04 -12.15 -24.54
CA ASN A 252 -14.97 -12.24 -25.65
C ASN A 252 -16.43 -12.05 -25.19
N ASP A 253 -16.77 -12.57 -24.00
CA ASP A 253 -18.11 -12.41 -23.44
C ASP A 253 -18.45 -10.94 -23.11
N LEU A 254 -17.48 -10.15 -22.62
CA LEU A 254 -17.68 -8.72 -22.36
C LEU A 254 -18.00 -7.97 -23.66
N TRP A 255 -17.18 -8.15 -24.70
CA TRP A 255 -17.38 -7.46 -25.96
C TRP A 255 -18.76 -7.77 -26.56
N GLU A 256 -19.18 -9.03 -26.57
CA GLU A 256 -20.50 -9.39 -27.12
C GLU A 256 -21.66 -8.73 -26.36
N LYS A 257 -21.55 -8.62 -25.03
CA LYS A 257 -22.53 -7.86 -24.22
C LYS A 257 -22.53 -6.38 -24.58
N VAL A 258 -21.34 -5.76 -24.68
CA VAL A 258 -21.19 -4.34 -25.03
C VAL A 258 -21.75 -4.05 -26.42
N ASN A 259 -21.34 -4.84 -27.42
CA ASN A 259 -21.79 -4.72 -28.80
C ASN A 259 -23.33 -4.81 -28.88
N ARG A 260 -23.94 -5.76 -28.17
CA ARG A 260 -25.40 -5.89 -28.12
C ARG A 260 -26.08 -4.70 -27.43
N ALA A 261 -25.57 -4.26 -26.29
CA ALA A 261 -26.14 -3.13 -25.54
C ALA A 261 -25.98 -1.78 -26.27
N ALA A 262 -24.99 -1.69 -27.18
CA ALA A 262 -24.73 -0.56 -28.04
C ALA A 262 -25.49 -0.61 -29.39
N ASP A 263 -26.44 -1.53 -29.54
CA ASP A 263 -27.16 -1.80 -30.79
C ASP A 263 -26.23 -2.05 -32.00
N GLY A 264 -25.02 -2.55 -31.74
CA GLY A 264 -24.01 -2.83 -32.75
C GLY A 264 -23.33 -1.60 -33.35
N THR A 265 -23.42 -0.42 -32.72
CA THR A 265 -22.91 0.84 -33.27
C THR A 265 -21.88 1.53 -32.38
N SER A 266 -20.96 2.29 -32.98
CA SER A 266 -19.96 3.03 -32.19
C SER A 266 -20.58 4.14 -31.34
N GLU A 267 -21.65 4.79 -31.83
CA GLU A 267 -22.38 5.81 -31.07
C GLU A 267 -23.11 5.21 -29.86
N GLY A 268 -23.63 3.99 -30.00
CA GLY A 268 -24.17 3.23 -28.88
C GLY A 268 -23.12 2.99 -27.80
N VAL A 269 -21.88 2.64 -28.16
CA VAL A 269 -20.78 2.46 -27.19
C VAL A 269 -20.43 3.79 -26.52
N VAL A 270 -20.36 4.89 -27.28
CA VAL A 270 -20.13 6.23 -26.72
C VAL A 270 -21.21 6.61 -25.72
N LYS A 271 -22.48 6.30 -26.02
CA LYS A 271 -23.59 6.52 -25.09
C LYS A 271 -23.41 5.71 -23.80
N LEU A 272 -23.09 4.41 -23.90
CA LEU A 272 -22.81 3.58 -22.73
C LEU A 272 -21.67 4.16 -21.87
N LEU A 273 -20.62 4.70 -22.46
CA LEU A 273 -19.54 5.34 -21.70
C LEU A 273 -20.02 6.60 -21.00
N ARG A 274 -20.73 7.50 -21.71
CA ARG A 274 -21.28 8.73 -21.11
C ARG A 274 -22.22 8.45 -19.94
N ASP A 275 -22.97 7.34 -19.97
CA ASP A 275 -23.84 6.92 -18.88
C ASP A 275 -23.06 6.55 -17.59
N MET A 276 -21.74 6.32 -17.68
CA MET A 276 -20.87 6.06 -16.51
C MET A 276 -20.45 7.32 -15.76
N GLU A 277 -20.46 8.49 -16.40
CA GLU A 277 -19.96 9.76 -15.84
C GLU A 277 -20.61 10.12 -14.49
N PRO A 278 -21.96 10.12 -14.35
CA PRO A 278 -22.59 10.42 -13.06
C PRO A 278 -22.24 9.39 -11.96
N LEU A 279 -21.95 8.15 -12.36
CA LEU A 279 -21.57 7.08 -11.44
C LEU A 279 -20.18 7.32 -10.86
N TYR A 280 -19.22 7.81 -11.66
CA TYR A 280 -17.90 8.20 -11.15
C TYR A 280 -17.99 9.34 -10.12
N GLN A 281 -18.81 10.36 -10.38
CA GLN A 281 -19.00 11.48 -9.45
C GLN A 281 -19.59 11.01 -8.12
N ARG A 282 -20.62 10.15 -8.16
CA ARG A 282 -21.20 9.56 -6.96
C ARG A 282 -20.22 8.63 -6.25
N LEU A 283 -19.46 7.82 -7.00
CA LEU A 283 -18.43 6.95 -6.46
C LEU A 283 -17.36 7.75 -5.72
N ALA A 284 -16.89 8.86 -6.28
CA ALA A 284 -15.90 9.73 -5.64
C ALA A 284 -16.39 10.24 -4.27
N ALA A 285 -17.66 10.67 -4.19
CA ALA A 285 -18.27 11.11 -2.94
C ALA A 285 -18.37 9.95 -1.91
N ILE A 286 -18.80 8.77 -2.34
CA ILE A 286 -18.85 7.57 -1.48
C ILE A 286 -17.45 7.22 -0.97
N MET A 287 -16.45 7.21 -1.85
CA MET A 287 -15.07 6.84 -1.49
C MET A 287 -14.41 7.85 -0.56
N ALA A 288 -14.83 9.12 -0.58
CA ALA A 288 -14.36 10.14 0.35
C ALA A 288 -14.98 10.02 1.75
N ALA A 289 -16.13 9.35 1.89
CA ALA A 289 -16.86 9.25 3.14
C ALA A 289 -16.05 8.52 4.24
N PRO A 290 -16.22 8.91 5.52
CA PRO A 290 -15.73 8.13 6.64
C PRO A 290 -16.46 6.78 6.71
N GLN A 291 -15.87 5.77 7.37
CA GLN A 291 -16.40 4.40 7.33
C GLN A 291 -17.87 4.27 7.76
N ARG A 292 -18.31 5.00 8.79
CA ARG A 292 -19.71 4.97 9.27
C ARG A 292 -20.72 5.47 8.23
N GLU A 293 -20.28 6.34 7.33
CA GLU A 293 -21.10 6.92 6.26
C GLU A 293 -20.86 6.22 4.91
N TYR A 294 -19.93 5.28 4.83
CA TYR A 294 -19.54 4.59 3.61
C TYR A 294 -20.43 3.40 3.27
N GLU A 295 -20.78 2.57 4.26
CA GLU A 295 -21.27 1.21 4.02
C GLU A 295 -22.62 1.15 3.30
N GLU A 296 -23.64 1.85 3.82
CA GLU A 296 -24.96 1.83 3.19
C GLU A 296 -24.96 2.51 1.80
N PRO A 297 -24.36 3.71 1.59
CA PRO A 297 -24.25 4.28 0.25
C PRO A 297 -23.49 3.38 -0.74
N MET A 298 -22.41 2.72 -0.30
CA MET A 298 -21.67 1.78 -1.15
C MET A 298 -22.50 0.55 -1.50
N LYS A 299 -23.30 0.02 -0.56
CA LYS A 299 -24.19 -1.12 -0.79
C LYS A 299 -25.31 -0.77 -1.77
N GLU A 300 -25.95 0.39 -1.61
CA GLU A 300 -26.94 0.90 -2.55
C GLU A 300 -26.35 1.07 -3.95
N PHE A 301 -25.18 1.72 -4.03
CA PHE A 301 -24.45 1.89 -5.28
C PHE A 301 -24.12 0.52 -5.90
N THR A 302 -23.62 -0.44 -5.13
CA THR A 302 -23.32 -1.80 -5.62
C THR A 302 -24.56 -2.49 -6.19
N ALA A 303 -25.70 -2.40 -5.50
CA ALA A 303 -26.95 -2.99 -5.97
C ALA A 303 -27.47 -2.34 -7.26
N GLU A 304 -27.23 -1.03 -7.45
CA GLU A 304 -27.52 -0.32 -8.70
C GLU A 304 -26.60 -0.78 -9.83
N ILE A 305 -25.29 -0.84 -9.59
CA ILE A 305 -24.29 -1.30 -10.57
C ILE A 305 -24.64 -2.71 -11.06
N GLN A 306 -24.98 -3.63 -10.16
CA GLN A 306 -25.35 -5.02 -10.51
C GLN A 306 -26.63 -5.14 -11.34
N LYS A 307 -27.54 -4.16 -11.24
CA LYS A 307 -28.80 -4.14 -12.00
C LYS A 307 -28.71 -3.30 -13.28
N SER A 308 -27.57 -2.68 -13.54
CA SER A 308 -27.38 -1.84 -14.71
C SER A 308 -27.53 -2.64 -16.00
N ALA A 309 -28.26 -2.08 -16.97
CA ALA A 309 -28.32 -2.63 -18.33
C ALA A 309 -27.04 -2.37 -19.13
N ASN A 310 -26.15 -1.49 -18.62
CA ASN A 310 -24.89 -1.16 -19.25
C ASN A 310 -23.81 -2.17 -18.82
N PRO A 311 -23.30 -3.03 -19.72
CA PRO A 311 -22.32 -4.05 -19.38
C PRO A 311 -20.97 -3.47 -18.92
N LEU A 312 -20.58 -2.27 -19.38
CA LEU A 312 -19.35 -1.62 -18.91
C LEU A 312 -19.46 -1.26 -17.43
N VAL A 313 -20.64 -0.80 -16.99
CA VAL A 313 -20.91 -0.47 -15.59
C VAL A 313 -20.78 -1.71 -14.71
N VAL A 314 -21.42 -2.82 -15.10
CA VAL A 314 -21.44 -4.07 -14.33
C VAL A 314 -20.05 -4.66 -14.14
N GLU A 315 -19.18 -4.53 -15.14
CA GLU A 315 -17.91 -5.27 -15.20
C GLU A 315 -16.74 -4.47 -14.60
N LEU A 316 -16.77 -3.13 -14.72
CA LEU A 316 -15.62 -2.28 -14.34
C LEU A 316 -15.70 -1.77 -12.89
N PHE A 317 -16.88 -1.33 -12.45
CA PHE A 317 -17.03 -0.72 -11.12
C PHE A 317 -16.74 -1.67 -9.93
N PRO A 318 -17.06 -2.99 -9.98
CA PRO A 318 -16.82 -3.89 -8.84
C PRO A 318 -15.36 -3.96 -8.36
N ALA A 319 -14.38 -3.73 -9.25
CA ALA A 319 -12.97 -3.73 -8.87
C ALA A 319 -12.64 -2.61 -7.86
N VAL A 320 -13.21 -1.41 -8.09
CA VAL A 320 -12.97 -0.22 -7.25
C VAL A 320 -13.60 -0.38 -5.86
N GLN A 321 -14.75 -1.05 -5.78
CA GLN A 321 -15.49 -1.29 -4.52
C GLN A 321 -14.65 -2.00 -3.47
N LYS A 322 -13.77 -2.93 -3.89
CA LYS A 322 -12.91 -3.71 -2.99
C LYS A 322 -11.73 -2.92 -2.43
N CYS A 323 -11.50 -1.69 -2.89
CA CYS A 323 -10.31 -0.92 -2.54
C CYS A 323 -10.47 -0.17 -1.22
N ARG A 324 -11.61 0.50 -1.01
CA ARG A 324 -11.84 1.29 0.21
C ARG A 324 -11.88 0.44 1.50
N PRO A 325 -12.44 -0.78 1.50
CA PRO A 325 -12.31 -1.65 2.66
C PRO A 325 -10.85 -2.04 3.00
N LYS A 326 -10.00 -2.22 1.98
CA LYS A 326 -8.56 -2.46 2.19
C LYS A 326 -7.85 -1.24 2.79
N GLU A 327 -8.25 -0.05 2.37
CA GLU A 327 -7.75 1.19 2.94
C GLU A 327 -8.09 1.32 4.42
N PHE A 328 -9.36 1.15 4.78
CA PHE A 328 -9.79 1.19 6.18
C PHE A 328 -9.08 0.14 7.04
N GLY A 329 -8.98 -1.10 6.55
CA GLY A 329 -8.25 -2.14 7.29
C GLY A 329 -6.78 -1.81 7.50
N THR A 330 -6.13 -1.19 6.51
CA THR A 330 -4.72 -0.77 6.65
C THR A 330 -4.56 0.40 7.63
N LEU A 331 -5.51 1.33 7.67
CA LEU A 331 -5.52 2.41 8.67
C LEU A 331 -5.70 1.85 10.09
N ALA A 332 -6.62 0.88 10.27
CA ALA A 332 -6.78 0.18 11.55
C ALA A 332 -5.46 -0.47 12.01
N VAL A 333 -4.74 -1.14 11.09
CA VAL A 333 -3.45 -1.78 11.37
C VAL A 333 -2.39 -0.76 11.80
N LEU A 334 -2.32 0.40 11.16
CA LEU A 334 -1.42 1.49 11.57
C LEU A 334 -1.72 1.97 12.98
N ASP A 335 -3.00 2.20 13.30
CA ASP A 335 -3.42 2.63 14.64
C ASP A 335 -3.20 1.53 15.70
N MET A 336 -3.31 0.24 15.35
CA MET A 336 -2.90 -0.84 16.24
C MET A 336 -1.41 -0.80 16.55
N VAL A 337 -0.55 -0.50 15.57
CA VAL A 337 0.89 -0.33 15.84
C VAL A 337 1.11 0.83 16.81
N ARG A 338 0.43 1.97 16.60
CA ARG A 338 0.50 3.11 17.55
C ARG A 338 0.06 2.68 18.96
N ALA A 339 -1.08 2.00 19.07
CA ALA A 339 -1.63 1.52 20.34
C ALA A 339 -0.69 0.53 21.05
N ALA A 340 -0.07 -0.40 20.31
CA ALA A 340 0.90 -1.34 20.85
C ALA A 340 2.19 -0.64 21.32
N VAL A 341 2.67 0.36 20.60
CA VAL A 341 3.81 1.17 21.05
C VAL A 341 3.45 1.93 22.32
N GLN A 342 2.28 2.57 22.39
CA GLN A 342 1.82 3.23 23.62
C GLN A 342 1.71 2.25 24.80
N TYR A 343 1.27 1.01 24.56
CA TYR A 343 1.30 -0.06 25.55
C TYR A 343 2.72 -0.37 26.04
N LYS A 344 3.71 -0.46 25.13
CA LYS A 344 5.11 -0.70 25.52
C LYS A 344 5.72 0.48 26.29
N LEU A 345 5.32 1.72 25.97
CA LEU A 345 5.82 2.93 26.62
C LEU A 345 5.20 3.16 28.01
N HIS A 346 3.89 2.90 28.15
CA HIS A 346 3.10 3.39 29.28
C HIS A 346 2.17 2.35 29.90
N GLY A 347 2.25 1.07 29.48
CA GLY A 347 1.38 0.01 29.94
C GLY A 347 -0.07 0.17 29.50
N GLU A 348 -1.01 -0.39 30.26
CA GLU A 348 -2.44 -0.32 29.98
C GLU A 348 -2.98 1.12 29.80
N PRO A 349 -2.57 2.13 30.59
CA PRO A 349 -2.97 3.51 30.35
C PRO A 349 -2.58 4.06 28.97
N GLY A 350 -1.41 3.65 28.45
CA GLY A 350 -1.00 4.03 27.09
C GLY A 350 -1.88 3.40 26.02
N LEU A 351 -2.18 2.11 26.19
CA LEU A 351 -3.05 1.37 25.27
C LEU A 351 -4.46 1.98 25.21
N THR A 352 -5.06 2.26 26.35
CA THR A 352 -6.42 2.83 26.43
C THR A 352 -6.49 4.28 25.95
N GLY A 353 -5.35 4.97 25.89
CA GLY A 353 -5.23 6.31 25.30
C GLY A 353 -5.33 6.34 23.78
N VAL A 354 -5.26 5.20 23.09
CA VAL A 354 -5.41 5.11 21.63
C VAL A 354 -6.74 4.45 21.29
N ASN A 355 -7.65 5.25 20.74
CA ASN A 355 -8.96 4.75 20.30
C ASN A 355 -8.85 3.96 19.01
N ASP A 356 -9.66 2.92 18.89
CA ASP A 356 -9.90 2.25 17.62
C ASP A 356 -10.68 3.21 16.70
N PRO A 357 -10.15 3.56 15.50
CA PRO A 357 -10.82 4.50 14.60
C PRO A 357 -12.23 4.04 14.15
N TYR A 358 -12.55 2.75 14.29
CA TYR A 358 -13.84 2.18 13.89
C TYR A 358 -14.70 1.73 15.09
N GLY A 359 -14.18 1.84 16.31
CA GLY A 359 -14.86 1.46 17.55
C GLY A 359 -15.57 2.62 18.25
N GLN A 360 -16.02 2.37 19.49
CA GLN A 360 -16.50 3.39 20.44
C GLN A 360 -15.50 3.63 21.59
N GLY A 361 -14.29 3.07 21.49
CA GLY A 361 -13.29 3.09 22.55
C GLY A 361 -11.96 2.51 22.05
N PRO A 362 -11.06 2.06 22.94
CA PRO A 362 -9.79 1.48 22.55
C PRO A 362 -9.95 0.14 21.82
N PHE A 363 -8.87 -0.32 21.20
CA PHE A 363 -8.80 -1.65 20.60
C PHE A 363 -9.12 -2.75 21.62
N ALA A 364 -9.78 -3.81 21.18
CA ALA A 364 -9.91 -5.02 21.98
C ALA A 364 -8.52 -5.62 22.19
N PHE A 365 -8.16 -5.86 23.46
CA PHE A 365 -6.87 -6.39 23.87
C PHE A 365 -7.01 -7.75 24.53
N GLN A 366 -6.14 -8.68 24.16
CA GLN A 366 -6.02 -9.97 24.83
C GLN A 366 -4.57 -10.46 24.82
N ARG A 367 -4.15 -11.15 25.89
CA ARG A 367 -2.90 -11.94 25.84
C ARG A 367 -3.06 -13.04 24.80
N PHE A 368 -1.99 -13.29 24.05
CA PHE A 368 -1.99 -14.27 22.98
C PHE A 368 -1.13 -15.48 23.37
N VAL A 369 -1.78 -16.63 23.51
CA VAL A 369 -1.11 -17.91 23.80
C VAL A 369 -1.09 -18.75 22.53
N PHE A 370 0.10 -19.18 22.13
CA PHE A 370 0.30 -20.07 20.98
C PHE A 370 1.12 -21.27 21.42
N GLU A 371 0.61 -22.47 21.13
CA GLU A 371 1.23 -23.74 21.55
C GLU A 371 1.55 -23.80 23.05
N GLY A 372 0.65 -23.26 23.89
CA GLY A 372 0.78 -23.28 25.35
C GLY A 372 1.71 -22.22 25.93
N VAL A 373 2.31 -21.35 25.11
CA VAL A 373 3.20 -20.27 25.55
C VAL A 373 2.53 -18.92 25.33
N ASP A 374 2.54 -18.05 26.34
CA ASP A 374 2.20 -16.63 26.14
C ASP A 374 3.26 -15.98 25.24
N ARG A 375 2.88 -15.69 23.99
CA ARG A 375 3.72 -15.15 22.93
C ARG A 375 3.64 -13.63 22.81
N GLY A 376 2.77 -12.97 23.56
CA GLY A 376 2.54 -11.53 23.47
C GLY A 376 1.08 -11.18 23.60
N PHE A 377 0.61 -10.24 22.78
CA PHE A 377 -0.77 -9.78 22.86
C PHE A 377 -1.35 -9.49 21.48
N GLN A 378 -2.67 -9.56 21.40
CA GLN A 378 -3.43 -9.29 20.20
C GLN A 378 -4.24 -8.01 20.40
N LEU A 379 -4.21 -7.16 19.38
CA LEU A 379 -5.16 -6.06 19.21
C LEU A 379 -6.16 -6.42 18.11
N LYS A 380 -7.42 -6.07 18.35
CA LYS A 380 -8.52 -6.31 17.41
C LYS A 380 -9.35 -5.04 17.26
N SER A 381 -9.61 -4.64 16.02
CA SER A 381 -10.48 -3.51 15.69
C SER A 381 -11.92 -4.00 15.54
N ALA A 382 -12.86 -3.11 15.82
CA ALA A 382 -14.26 -3.25 15.46
C ALA A 382 -14.47 -3.32 13.94
N TYR A 383 -13.53 -2.82 13.14
CA TYR A 383 -13.63 -2.86 11.68
C TYR A 383 -13.62 -4.29 11.13
N ASP A 384 -14.68 -4.66 10.41
CA ASP A 384 -14.87 -5.98 9.82
C ASP A 384 -15.25 -5.96 8.32
N GLY A 385 -15.13 -4.80 7.66
CA GLY A 385 -15.58 -4.59 6.27
C GLY A 385 -14.84 -5.44 5.22
N ARG A 386 -13.83 -6.23 5.60
CA ARG A 386 -13.18 -7.27 4.77
C ARG A 386 -13.72 -8.68 5.02
N GLY A 387 -14.82 -8.81 5.76
CA GLY A 387 -15.43 -10.09 6.16
C GLY A 387 -14.76 -10.77 7.36
N PHE A 388 -13.89 -10.04 8.06
CA PHE A 388 -13.24 -10.45 9.29
C PHE A 388 -12.79 -9.20 10.03
N HIS A 389 -12.75 -9.26 11.36
CA HIS A 389 -12.23 -8.16 12.16
C HIS A 389 -10.72 -8.00 11.97
N GLU A 390 -10.27 -6.77 11.76
CA GLU A 390 -8.84 -6.50 11.72
C GLU A 390 -8.18 -6.90 13.01
N THR A 391 -7.09 -7.65 12.87
CA THR A 391 -6.36 -8.23 13.98
C THR A 391 -4.88 -8.11 13.71
N LEU A 392 -4.13 -7.67 14.71
CA LEU A 392 -2.67 -7.66 14.71
C LEU A 392 -2.15 -8.22 16.05
N ILE A 393 -1.27 -9.20 15.96
CA ILE A 393 -0.63 -9.85 17.11
C ILE A 393 0.80 -9.36 17.22
N PHE A 394 1.13 -8.85 18.39
CA PHE A 394 2.44 -8.32 18.72
C PHE A 394 3.22 -9.34 19.53
N VAL A 395 4.38 -9.73 19.01
CA VAL A 395 5.21 -10.80 19.57
C VAL A 395 6.11 -10.24 20.67
N GLU A 396 6.00 -10.79 21.87
CA GLU A 396 6.83 -10.43 23.02
C GLU A 396 7.89 -11.50 23.35
N LYS A 397 7.81 -12.68 22.73
CA LYS A 397 8.74 -13.81 22.95
C LYS A 397 8.97 -14.64 21.69
N ASP A 398 10.21 -15.09 21.54
CA ASP A 398 10.61 -16.07 20.54
C ASP A 398 9.78 -17.36 20.58
N GLY A 399 9.74 -18.07 19.45
CA GLY A 399 9.08 -19.37 19.32
C GLY A 399 8.53 -19.63 17.92
N PRO A 400 7.77 -20.73 17.75
CA PRO A 400 7.25 -21.16 16.45
C PRO A 400 6.46 -20.07 15.70
N PRO A 401 6.56 -20.02 14.37
CA PRO A 401 5.97 -18.94 13.58
C PRO A 401 4.46 -19.11 13.38
N PHE A 402 3.73 -18.00 13.46
CA PHE A 402 2.30 -17.89 13.17
C PHE A 402 2.02 -16.59 12.40
N SER A 403 0.89 -16.51 11.72
CA SER A 403 0.49 -15.28 11.02
C SER A 403 0.10 -14.22 12.05
N VAL A 404 0.71 -13.04 12.01
CA VAL A 404 0.43 -11.97 12.99
C VAL A 404 -0.75 -11.09 12.59
N ILE A 405 -1.20 -11.10 11.33
CA ILE A 405 -2.08 -10.07 10.79
C ILE A 405 -3.26 -10.66 10.00
N GLY A 406 -4.40 -9.98 10.08
CA GLY A 406 -5.56 -10.20 9.23
C GLY A 406 -6.39 -11.45 9.60
N LYS A 407 -7.13 -11.99 8.62
CA LYS A 407 -8.07 -13.11 8.80
C LYS A 407 -7.45 -14.34 9.47
N ASN A 408 -6.18 -14.62 9.15
CA ASN A 408 -5.48 -15.80 9.61
C ASN A 408 -4.61 -15.50 10.84
N ALA A 409 -4.78 -14.35 11.50
CA ALA A 409 -3.98 -13.98 12.67
C ALA A 409 -4.10 -15.05 13.77
N GLY A 410 -2.94 -15.55 14.23
CA GLY A 410 -2.82 -16.61 15.23
C GLY A 410 -2.78 -18.03 14.65
N GLU A 411 -3.00 -18.20 13.34
CA GLU A 411 -2.84 -19.49 12.67
C GLU A 411 -1.36 -19.82 12.46
N ALA A 412 -0.99 -21.10 12.65
CA ALA A 412 0.34 -21.59 12.32
C ALA A 412 0.67 -21.34 10.84
N LEU A 413 1.89 -20.90 10.56
CA LEU A 413 2.33 -20.70 9.18
C LEU A 413 2.55 -22.06 8.52
N ARG A 414 1.96 -22.26 7.35
CA ARG A 414 2.13 -23.50 6.58
C ARG A 414 3.61 -23.67 6.23
N LYS A 415 4.14 -24.86 6.51
CA LYS A 415 5.53 -25.23 6.24
C LYS A 415 5.81 -25.31 4.74
#